data_AF-W1X1U6-F1
#
_entry.id   AF-W1X1U6-F1
#
_cell.length_a   1.000
_cell.length_b   1.000
_cell.length_c   1.000
_cell.angle_alpha   90.00
_cell.angle_beta   90.00
_cell.angle_gamma   90.00
#
_symmetry.space_group_name_H-M   'P 1'
#
loop_
_entity.id
_entity.type
_entity.pdbx_description
1 polymer ?
#
loop_
_entity_poly.entity_id
_entity_poly.type
_entity_poly.pdbx_seq_one_letter_code
_entity_poly.pdbx_strand_id
1 'polypeptide(L)'
;ITKVNHLKQSKLSDYVGNMNVVLFAPEDLQLIKGAPALRRKFIDIELGQIKPIYLSDLSHYHHVLKQRNTYLKTAKTMDETFLAVLDDQLVEFGCRVMQHRI
;
A
#
# COMPACT_ATOMS: atom_id res chain seq x y z
N ILE A 1 -7.08 21.28 -0.02
CA ILE A 1 -8.09 20.50 -0.77
C ILE A 1 -7.65 20.46 -2.22
N THR A 2 -7.28 19.29 -2.72
CA THR A 2 -6.84 19.12 -4.11
C THR A 2 -8.06 19.14 -5.04
N LYS A 3 -7.98 19.86 -6.17
CA LYS A 3 -9.03 19.92 -7.18
C LYS A 3 -8.50 19.39 -8.51
N VAL A 4 -9.31 18.60 -9.21
CA VAL A 4 -9.05 18.18 -10.60
C VAL A 4 -10.20 18.70 -11.44
N ASN A 5 -9.91 19.47 -12.49
CA ASN A 5 -10.92 20.13 -13.32
C ASN A 5 -12.00 20.84 -12.49
N HIS A 6 -11.57 21.58 -11.45
CA HIS A 6 -12.41 22.32 -10.49
C HIS A 6 -13.27 21.46 -9.53
N LEU A 7 -13.30 20.14 -9.69
CA LEU A 7 -13.98 19.21 -8.78
C LEU A 7 -13.09 18.88 -7.58
N LYS A 8 -13.67 18.93 -6.37
CA LYS A 8 -12.95 18.57 -5.14
C LYS A 8 -12.74 17.06 -5.10
N GLN A 9 -11.50 16.65 -4.86
CA GLN A 9 -11.17 15.23 -4.63
C GLN A 9 -11.19 14.92 -3.14
N SER A 10 -11.91 13.87 -2.77
CA SER A 10 -12.16 13.51 -1.36
C SER A 10 -11.01 12.68 -0.78
N LYS A 11 -10.41 11.82 -1.60
CA LYS A 11 -9.28 10.97 -1.21
C LYS A 11 -8.08 11.32 -2.07
N LEU A 12 -6.89 11.16 -1.50
CA LEU A 12 -5.63 11.36 -2.23
C LEU A 12 -5.51 10.38 -3.41
N SER A 13 -6.05 9.16 -3.27
CA SER A 13 -6.14 8.15 -4.33
C SER A 13 -6.92 8.61 -5.56
N ASP A 14 -7.90 9.50 -5.39
CA ASP A 14 -8.73 10.01 -6.49
C ASP A 14 -7.95 11.03 -7.35
N TYR A 15 -6.84 11.56 -6.80
CA TYR A 15 -5.94 12.50 -7.47
C TYR A 15 -4.76 11.80 -8.14
N VAL A 16 -4.22 10.75 -7.54
CA VAL A 16 -3.05 10.01 -8.05
C VAL A 16 -3.34 9.44 -9.46
N GLY A 17 -2.44 9.70 -10.42
CA GLY A 17 -2.57 9.25 -11.82
C GLY A 17 -3.17 10.28 -12.80
N ASN A 18 -3.72 11.41 -12.33
CA ASN A 18 -4.26 12.45 -13.22
C ASN A 18 -3.17 13.23 -14.00
N MET A 19 -1.95 13.28 -13.47
CA MET A 19 -0.79 13.86 -14.11
C MET A 19 0.43 12.99 -13.78
N ASN A 20 0.92 12.26 -14.78
CA ASN A 20 2.08 11.39 -14.63
C ASN A 20 3.35 12.17 -14.94
N VAL A 21 4.30 12.16 -14.01
CA VAL A 21 5.60 12.84 -14.12
C VAL A 21 6.68 11.89 -13.65
N VAL A 22 7.79 11.84 -14.39
CA VAL A 22 8.99 11.10 -13.98
C VAL A 22 10.05 12.10 -13.55
N LEU A 23 10.45 12.03 -12.27
CA LEU A 23 11.57 12.80 -11.72
C LEU A 23 12.82 11.93 -11.74
N PHE A 24 13.92 12.47 -12.25
CA PHE A 24 15.25 11.87 -12.14
C PHE A 24 16.07 12.67 -11.12
N ALA A 25 16.53 12.00 -10.07
CA ALA A 25 17.28 12.62 -8.98
C ALA A 25 18.49 11.76 -8.58
N PRO A 26 19.59 12.34 -8.06
CA PRO A 26 20.76 11.58 -7.62
C PRO A 26 20.44 10.47 -6.59
N GLU A 27 19.39 10.68 -5.80
CA GLU A 27 18.89 9.74 -4.80
C GLU A 27 18.34 8.44 -5.41
N ASP A 28 18.04 8.41 -6.71
CA ASP A 28 17.54 7.21 -7.40
C ASP A 28 18.58 6.07 -7.42
N LEU A 29 19.86 6.38 -7.22
CA LEU A 29 20.90 5.37 -7.00
C LEU A 29 20.61 4.48 -5.78
N GLN A 30 19.83 4.96 -4.82
CA GLN A 30 19.39 4.16 -3.67
C GLN A 30 18.42 3.04 -4.06
N LEU A 31 17.78 3.09 -5.23
CA LEU A 31 16.99 1.95 -5.72
C LEU A 31 17.87 0.72 -6.00
N ILE A 32 19.13 0.94 -6.38
CA ILE A 32 20.08 -0.14 -6.70
C ILE A 32 20.78 -0.65 -5.44
N LYS A 33 21.26 0.24 -4.57
CA LYS A 33 22.12 -0.10 -3.42
C LYS A 33 21.40 -0.06 -2.06
N GLY A 34 20.20 0.48 -2.01
CA GLY A 34 19.46 0.72 -0.77
C GLY A 34 18.64 -0.47 -0.29
N ALA A 35 17.94 -0.25 0.83
CA ALA A 35 17.13 -1.27 1.46
C ALA A 35 15.94 -1.71 0.58
N PRO A 36 15.46 -2.97 0.69
CA PRO A 36 14.27 -3.44 -0.04
C PRO A 36 13.02 -2.59 0.15
N ALA A 37 12.90 -1.90 1.29
CA ALA A 37 11.80 -0.97 1.57
C ALA A 37 11.71 0.17 0.55
N LEU A 38 12.85 0.69 0.06
CA LEU A 38 12.87 1.75 -0.95
C LEU A 38 12.34 1.24 -2.29
N ARG A 39 12.78 0.07 -2.73
CA ARG A 39 12.28 -0.56 -3.97
C ARG A 39 10.80 -0.88 -3.90
N ARG A 40 10.31 -1.41 -2.77
CA ARG A 40 8.87 -1.65 -2.59
C ARG A 40 8.07 -0.35 -2.65
N LYS A 41 8.52 0.69 -1.94
CA LYS A 41 7.88 2.01 -1.97
C LYS A 41 7.84 2.59 -3.38
N PHE A 42 8.92 2.47 -4.13
CA PHE A 42 8.98 2.89 -5.53
C PHE A 42 7.92 2.16 -6.37
N ILE A 43 7.91 0.82 -6.35
CA ILE A 43 6.92 0.01 -7.07
C ILE A 43 5.48 0.37 -6.65
N ASP A 44 5.25 0.59 -5.35
CA ASP A 44 3.93 0.91 -4.82
C ASP A 44 3.40 2.25 -5.33
N ILE A 45 4.29 3.26 -5.46
CA ILE A 45 3.94 4.56 -6.01
C ILE A 45 3.62 4.45 -7.50
N GLU A 46 4.48 3.79 -8.28
CA GLU A 46 4.29 3.62 -9.73
C GLU A 46 3.01 2.84 -10.05
N LEU A 47 2.80 1.69 -9.40
CA LEU A 47 1.57 0.92 -9.56
C LEU A 47 0.33 1.70 -9.11
N GLY A 48 0.45 2.50 -8.05
CA GLY A 48 -0.63 3.32 -7.56
C GLY A 48 -1.06 4.42 -8.52
N GLN A 49 -0.15 4.96 -9.34
CA GLN A 49 -0.46 5.91 -10.40
C GLN A 49 -1.23 5.27 -11.57
N ILE A 50 -0.96 3.98 -11.85
CA ILE A 50 -1.53 3.27 -13.01
C ILE A 50 -2.83 2.55 -12.65
N LYS A 51 -2.94 2.02 -11.43
CA LYS A 51 -4.03 1.12 -11.01
C LYS A 51 -4.63 1.58 -9.68
N PRO A 52 -5.75 2.34 -9.69
CA PRO A 52 -6.40 2.79 -8.46
C PRO A 52 -6.83 1.66 -7.52
N ILE A 53 -7.23 0.51 -8.07
CA ILE A 53 -7.60 -0.70 -7.30
C ILE A 53 -6.41 -1.18 -6.46
N TYR A 54 -5.18 -1.08 -6.99
CA TYR A 54 -3.98 -1.46 -6.27
C TYR A 54 -3.78 -0.63 -4.99
N LEU A 55 -4.03 0.69 -5.04
CA LEU A 55 -3.95 1.54 -3.86
C LEU A 55 -4.97 1.13 -2.79
N SER A 56 -6.17 0.75 -3.21
CA SER A 56 -7.20 0.25 -2.29
C SER A 56 -6.75 -1.06 -1.64
N ASP A 57 -6.32 -2.05 -2.41
CA ASP A 57 -5.84 -3.33 -1.88
C ASP A 57 -4.61 -3.16 -0.97
N LEU A 58 -3.65 -2.31 -1.35
CA LEU A 58 -2.46 -2.01 -0.55
C LEU A 58 -2.83 -1.32 0.78
N SER A 59 -3.80 -0.42 0.77
CA SER A 59 -4.31 0.25 1.98
C SER A 59 -4.96 -0.76 2.93
N HIS A 60 -5.79 -1.67 2.42
CA HIS A 60 -6.41 -2.72 3.24
C HIS A 60 -5.37 -3.69 3.79
N TYR A 61 -4.41 -4.13 2.97
CA TYR A 61 -3.30 -4.97 3.41
C TYR A 61 -2.54 -4.33 4.59
N HIS A 62 -2.17 -3.05 4.49
CA HIS A 62 -1.50 -2.34 5.57
C HIS A 62 -2.36 -2.17 6.82
N HIS A 63 -3.67 -1.96 6.66
CA HIS A 63 -4.61 -1.85 7.77
C HIS A 63 -4.68 -3.17 8.56
N VAL A 64 -4.92 -4.28 7.88
CA VAL A 64 -4.99 -5.63 8.48
C VAL A 64 -3.66 -5.99 9.13
N LEU A 65 -2.54 -5.74 8.45
CA LEU A 65 -1.21 -5.97 9.01
C LEU A 65 -0.98 -5.18 10.31
N LYS A 66 -1.43 -3.93 10.35
CA LYS A 66 -1.34 -3.09 11.57
C LYS A 66 -2.23 -3.64 12.68
N GLN A 67 -3.46 -4.05 12.38
CA GLN A 67 -4.37 -4.68 13.34
C GLN A 67 -3.75 -5.94 13.93
N ARG A 68 -3.26 -6.85 13.08
CA ARG A 68 -2.56 -8.08 13.49
C ARG A 68 -1.35 -7.79 14.38
N ASN A 69 -0.47 -6.90 13.95
CA ASN A 69 0.72 -6.52 14.72
C ASN A 69 0.36 -5.87 16.07
N THR A 70 -0.75 -5.15 16.14
CA THR A 70 -1.23 -4.55 17.39
C THR A 70 -1.78 -5.64 18.29
N TYR A 71 -2.64 -6.51 17.75
CA TYR A 71 -3.23 -7.63 18.45
C TYR A 71 -2.18 -8.55 19.08
N LEU A 72 -1.17 -8.96 18.31
CA LEU A 72 -0.05 -9.78 18.79
C LEU A 72 0.77 -9.10 19.90
N LYS A 73 0.84 -7.77 19.91
CA LYS A 73 1.57 -7.02 20.95
C LYS A 73 0.76 -6.81 22.23
N THR A 74 -0.56 -6.66 22.13
CA THR A 74 -1.41 -6.22 23.25
C THR A 74 -2.18 -7.35 23.93
N ALA A 75 -2.44 -8.45 23.22
CA ALA A 75 -3.28 -9.52 23.75
C ALA A 75 -2.53 -10.32 24.82
N LYS A 76 -3.14 -10.42 26.01
CA LYS A 76 -2.64 -11.24 27.12
C LYS A 76 -2.89 -12.74 26.89
N THR A 77 -3.98 -13.05 26.21
CA THR A 77 -4.39 -14.38 25.78
C THR A 77 -4.78 -14.30 24.32
N MET A 78 -4.26 -15.21 23.49
CA MET A 78 -4.54 -15.25 22.06
C MET A 78 -5.89 -15.93 21.82
N ASP A 79 -6.75 -15.26 21.05
CA ASP A 79 -7.92 -15.82 20.41
C ASP A 79 -7.51 -16.24 19.00
N GLU A 80 -7.37 -17.55 18.81
CA GLU A 80 -6.96 -18.15 17.54
C GLU A 80 -7.97 -17.90 16.42
N THR A 81 -9.27 -17.78 16.74
CA THR A 81 -10.32 -17.52 15.74
C THR A 81 -10.17 -16.12 15.18
N PHE A 82 -9.97 -15.13 16.05
CA PHE A 82 -9.75 -13.76 15.61
C PHE A 82 -8.45 -13.61 14.81
N LEU A 83 -7.37 -14.30 15.23
CA LEU A 83 -6.12 -14.30 14.49
C LEU A 83 -6.26 -14.93 13.10
N ALA A 84 -7.01 -16.03 12.98
CA ALA A 84 -7.27 -16.68 11.70
C ALA A 84 -8.02 -15.75 10.72
N VAL A 85 -9.01 -14.98 11.20
CA VAL A 85 -9.71 -13.99 10.37
C VAL A 85 -8.76 -12.91 9.85
N LEU A 86 -7.83 -12.42 10.69
CA LEU A 86 -6.83 -11.46 10.26
C LEU A 86 -5.85 -12.06 9.25
N ASP A 87 -5.47 -13.33 9.43
CA ASP A 87 -4.59 -14.05 8.50
C ASP A 87 -5.27 -14.25 7.13
N ASP A 88 -6.54 -14.65 7.10
CA ASP A 88 -7.32 -14.79 5.86
C ASP A 88 -7.39 -13.47 5.08
N GLN A 89 -7.71 -12.37 5.76
CA GLN A 89 -7.74 -11.04 5.16
C GLN A 89 -6.36 -10.61 4.65
N LEU A 90 -5.30 -10.91 5.42
CA LEU A 90 -3.94 -10.55 5.04
C LEU A 90 -3.48 -11.32 3.80
N VAL A 91 -3.83 -12.61 3.70
CA VAL A 91 -3.59 -13.46 2.53
C VAL A 91 -4.37 -12.91 1.33
N GLU A 92 -5.66 -12.62 1.49
CA GLU A 92 -6.50 -12.11 0.40
C GLU A 92 -5.92 -10.83 -0.23
N PHE A 93 -5.69 -9.79 0.57
CA PHE A 93 -5.14 -8.53 0.06
C PHE A 93 -3.66 -8.68 -0.34
N GLY A 94 -2.90 -9.52 0.36
CA GLY A 94 -1.50 -9.81 0.05
C GLY A 94 -1.33 -10.44 -1.32
N CYS A 95 -2.15 -11.43 -1.67
CA CYS A 95 -2.16 -12.07 -2.99
C CYS A 95 -2.48 -11.06 -4.09
N ARG A 96 -3.49 -10.20 -3.90
CA ARG A 96 -3.84 -9.14 -4.86
C ARG A 96 -2.68 -8.17 -5.07
N VAL A 97 -2.05 -7.70 -3.99
CA VAL A 97 -0.88 -6.81 -4.08
C VAL A 97 0.28 -7.51 -4.80
N MET A 98 0.55 -8.78 -4.49
CA MET A 98 1.62 -9.55 -5.14
C MET A 98 1.37 -9.76 -6.63
N GLN A 99 0.14 -10.07 -7.03
CA GLN A 99 -0.23 -10.25 -8.43
C GLN A 99 0.03 -9.01 -9.29
N HIS A 100 -0.04 -7.82 -8.70
CA HIS A 100 0.25 -6.58 -9.41
C HIS A 100 1.74 -6.24 -9.49
N ARG A 101 2.56 -6.82 -8.61
CA ARG A 101 4.01 -6.55 -8.52
C ARG A 101 4.86 -7.52 -9.36
N ILE A 102 4.28 -8.65 -9.77
CA ILE A 102 4.92 -9.68 -10.61
C ILE A 102 4.46 -9.47 -12.06
#